data_AF-A0A1H3N0B6-F1
#
_entry.id   AF-A0A1H3N0B6-F1
#
_cell.length_a   1.000
_cell.length_b   1.000
_cell.length_c   1.000
_cell.angle_alpha   90.00
_cell.angle_beta   90.00
_cell.angle_gamma   90.00
#
_symmetry.space_group_name_H-M   'P 1'
#
loop_
_entity.id
_entity.type
_entity.pdbx_description
1 polymer ?
#
loop_
_entity_poly.entity_id
_entity_poly.type
_entity_poly.pdbx_seq_one_letter_code
_entity_poly.pdbx_strand_id
1 'polypeptide(L)'
;MFIEQMVSEHGDWSEAELNAHLRQECGIEVHDTTVGRFIRAKGWRYKKTVFASERDREEIREARVLWRAWQKHCDTSKLVFLDETGATTNMIRQYGRAKGGARCFGHAPGGHWQTMTFIAGLRADGLTAPG
;
A
#
# COMPACT_ATOMS: atom_id res chain seq x y z
N MET A 1 10.67 26.84 -0.13
CA MET A 1 12.07 26.49 -0.47
C MET A 1 12.03 25.54 -1.66
N PHE A 2 12.91 25.70 -2.65
CA PHE A 2 12.84 25.02 -3.96
C PHE A 2 12.59 23.50 -3.87
N ILE A 3 13.34 22.78 -3.03
CA ILE A 3 13.19 21.32 -2.87
C ILE A 3 11.83 20.91 -2.27
N GLU A 4 11.27 21.68 -1.34
CA GLU A 4 9.97 21.34 -0.75
C GLU A 4 8.81 21.56 -1.73
N GLN A 5 8.95 22.55 -2.62
CA GLN A 5 8.00 22.75 -3.71
C GLN A 5 8.05 21.59 -4.70
N MET A 6 9.25 21.17 -5.11
CA MET A 6 9.41 19.99 -5.98
C MET A 6 8.78 18.74 -5.39
N VAL A 7 8.98 18.46 -4.09
CA VAL A 7 8.39 17.30 -3.42
C VAL A 7 6.87 17.41 -3.33
N SER A 8 6.31 18.61 -3.25
CA SER A 8 4.86 18.82 -3.27
C SER A 8 4.25 18.57 -4.65
N GLU A 9 4.95 18.95 -5.72
CA GLU A 9 4.48 18.80 -7.11
C GLU A 9 4.75 17.40 -7.66
N HIS A 10 5.84 16.77 -7.22
CA HIS A 10 6.35 15.49 -7.71
C HIS A 10 6.65 14.52 -6.56
N GLY A 11 5.66 14.30 -5.69
CA GLY A 11 5.82 13.53 -4.45
C GLY A 11 6.14 12.04 -4.61
N ASP A 12 6.14 11.51 -5.83
CA ASP A 12 6.49 10.12 -6.14
C ASP A 12 7.79 9.95 -6.94
N TRP A 13 8.52 11.04 -7.20
CA TRP A 13 9.88 10.94 -7.71
C TRP A 13 10.81 10.26 -6.72
N SER A 14 11.71 9.44 -7.25
CA SER A 14 12.83 8.86 -6.54
C SER A 14 13.83 9.94 -6.10
N GLU A 15 14.69 9.60 -5.12
CA GLU A 15 15.78 10.50 -4.70
C GLU A 15 16.70 10.87 -5.87
N ALA A 16 16.88 9.97 -6.84
CA ALA A 16 17.69 10.19 -8.04
C ALA A 16 17.02 11.16 -9.03
N GLU A 17 15.70 11.03 -9.26
CA GLU A 17 14.94 11.95 -10.13
C GLU A 17 14.91 13.37 -9.55
N LEU A 18 14.68 13.49 -8.24
CA LEU A 18 14.74 14.79 -7.54
C LEU A 18 16.14 15.41 -7.66
N ASN A 19 17.20 14.62 -7.54
CA ASN A 19 18.57 15.09 -7.67
C ASN A 19 18.92 15.49 -9.12
N ALA A 20 18.48 14.71 -10.12
CA ALA A 20 18.66 15.05 -11.53
C ALA A 20 18.02 16.40 -11.86
N HIS A 21 16.82 16.65 -11.35
CA HIS A 21 16.13 17.93 -11.53
C HIS A 21 16.84 19.09 -10.80
N LEU A 22 17.34 18.87 -9.58
CA LEU A 22 18.16 19.86 -8.86
C LEU A 22 19.43 20.25 -9.62
N ARG A 23 20.09 19.27 -10.25
CA ARG A 23 21.27 19.53 -11.09
C ARG A 23 20.89 20.34 -12.33
N GLN A 24 19.79 19.99 -12.99
CA GLN A 24 19.37 20.64 -14.22
C GLN A 24 18.91 22.09 -14.00
N GLU A 25 18.04 22.33 -13.02
CA GLU A 25 17.39 23.63 -12.84
C GLU A 25 18.19 24.59 -11.95
N CYS A 26 18.96 24.06 -11.00
CA CYS A 26 19.69 24.88 -10.01
C CYS A 26 21.21 24.73 -10.07
N GLY A 27 21.74 23.83 -10.91
CA GLY A 27 23.19 23.56 -10.96
C GLY A 27 23.76 22.95 -9.67
N ILE A 28 22.92 22.38 -8.81
CA ILE A 28 23.33 21.84 -7.51
C ILE A 28 23.71 20.36 -7.68
N GLU A 29 24.98 20.05 -7.45
CA GLU A 29 25.48 18.66 -7.43
C GLU A 29 25.54 18.11 -6.00
N VAL A 30 24.65 17.17 -5.70
CA VAL A 30 24.70 16.37 -4.47
C VAL A 30 24.57 14.88 -4.77
N HIS A 31 24.84 14.06 -3.77
CA HIS A 31 24.51 12.64 -3.80
C HIS A 31 23.02 12.41 -3.52
N ASP A 32 22.39 11.40 -4.12
CA ASP A 32 20.93 11.14 -3.99
C ASP A 32 20.50 11.04 -2.52
N THR A 33 21.29 10.35 -1.71
CA THR A 33 21.02 10.19 -0.27
C THR A 33 21.01 11.50 0.51
N THR A 34 21.67 12.55 0.02
CA THR A 34 21.64 13.90 0.62
C THR A 34 20.27 14.53 0.44
N VAL A 35 19.67 14.40 -0.74
CA VAL A 35 18.29 14.84 -1.04
C VAL A 35 17.32 14.11 -0.13
N GLY A 36 17.44 12.79 -0.04
CA GLY A 36 16.63 11.96 0.85
C GLY A 36 16.72 12.36 2.32
N ARG A 37 17.95 12.59 2.83
CA ARG A 37 18.18 13.03 4.22
C ARG A 37 17.54 14.39 4.47
N PHE A 38 17.69 15.34 3.55
CA PHE A 38 17.12 16.67 3.66
C PHE A 38 15.59 16.63 3.72
N ILE A 39 14.95 15.92 2.80
CA ILE A 39 13.49 15.77 2.71
C ILE A 39 12.95 15.14 4.01
N ARG A 40 13.59 14.08 4.51
CA ARG A 40 13.24 13.46 5.79
C ARG A 40 13.42 14.39 6.99
N ALA A 41 14.51 15.18 7.01
CA ALA A 41 14.77 16.16 8.07
C ALA A 41 13.70 17.27 8.09
N LYS A 42 13.15 17.62 6.92
CA LYS A 42 12.03 18.57 6.77
C LYS A 42 10.66 18.00 7.11
N GLY A 43 10.58 16.72 7.51
CA GLY A 43 9.33 16.09 7.97
C GLY A 43 8.57 15.33 6.89
N TRP A 44 9.00 15.37 5.64
CA TRP A 44 8.40 14.60 4.56
C TRP A 44 8.64 13.09 4.76
N ARG A 45 7.66 12.27 4.38
CA ARG A 45 7.66 10.81 4.59
C ARG A 45 7.11 10.10 3.36
N TYR A 46 7.64 8.91 3.07
CA TYR A 46 7.10 8.03 2.04
C TYR A 46 5.79 7.39 2.52
N LYS A 47 4.66 8.01 2.16
CA LYS A 47 3.30 7.52 2.46
C LYS A 47 2.41 7.58 1.22
N LYS A 48 2.73 6.78 0.19
CA LYS A 48 1.89 6.64 -1.01
C LYS A 48 0.78 5.62 -0.74
N THR A 49 -0.47 6.02 -0.93
CA THR A 49 -1.61 5.10 -0.95
C THR A 49 -2.04 4.93 -2.39
N VAL A 50 -2.08 3.69 -2.86
CA VAL A 50 -2.49 3.37 -4.23
C VAL A 50 -3.95 2.93 -4.21
N PHE A 51 -4.72 3.40 -5.18
CA PHE A 51 -6.08 2.96 -5.42
C PHE A 51 -6.21 2.46 -6.85
N ALA A 52 -7.14 1.54 -7.08
CA ALA A 52 -7.48 1.07 -8.41
C ALA A 52 -8.04 2.24 -9.25
N SER A 53 -7.52 2.45 -10.45
CA SER A 53 -7.93 3.55 -11.34
C SER A 53 -9.40 3.44 -11.74
N GLU A 54 -9.96 2.23 -11.78
CA GLU A 54 -11.38 1.96 -11.99
C GLU A 54 -12.26 2.71 -10.98
N ARG A 55 -11.75 2.94 -9.77
CA ARG A 55 -12.46 3.69 -8.72
C ARG A 55 -12.81 5.12 -9.14
N ASP A 56 -12.02 5.72 -10.02
CA ASP A 56 -12.17 7.12 -10.45
C ASP A 56 -13.06 7.25 -11.70
N ARG A 57 -13.53 6.14 -12.28
CA ARG A 57 -14.58 6.15 -13.32
C ARG A 57 -15.83 6.83 -12.76
N GLU A 58 -16.42 7.74 -13.54
CA GLU A 58 -17.52 8.59 -13.08
C GLU A 58 -18.65 7.80 -12.44
N GLU A 59 -19.10 6.72 -13.11
CA GLU A 59 -20.16 5.84 -12.61
C GLU A 59 -19.83 5.21 -11.25
N ILE A 60 -18.57 4.81 -11.03
CA ILE A 60 -18.12 4.20 -9.76
C ILE A 60 -17.99 5.28 -8.69
N ARG A 61 -17.49 6.46 -9.04
CA ARG A 61 -17.37 7.60 -8.14
C ARG A 61 -18.73 8.04 -7.62
N GLU A 62 -19.70 8.24 -8.52
CA GLU A 62 -21.08 8.60 -8.17
C GLU A 62 -21.73 7.53 -7.30
N ALA A 63 -21.63 6.25 -7.69
CA ALA A 63 -22.16 5.14 -6.90
C ALA A 63 -21.58 5.11 -5.48
N ARG A 64 -20.28 5.39 -5.31
CA ARG A 64 -19.64 5.46 -3.98
C ARG A 64 -20.13 6.64 -3.14
N VAL A 65 -20.40 7.80 -3.76
CA VAL A 65 -20.97 8.96 -3.06
C VAL A 65 -22.38 8.63 -2.57
N LEU A 66 -23.23 8.06 -3.43
CA LEU A 66 -24.58 7.64 -3.08
C LEU A 66 -24.57 6.57 -2.00
N TRP A 67 -23.71 5.56 -2.12
CA TRP A 67 -23.54 4.51 -1.12
C TRP A 67 -23.16 5.08 0.25
N ARG A 68 -22.21 6.01 0.31
CA ARG A 68 -21.81 6.68 1.58
C ARG A 68 -22.94 7.52 2.17
N ALA A 69 -23.74 8.19 1.36
CA ALA A 69 -24.90 8.95 1.84
C ALA A 69 -25.98 8.01 2.39
N TRP A 70 -26.24 6.91 1.69
CA TRP A 70 -27.19 5.88 2.11
C TRP A 70 -26.77 5.19 3.41
N GLN A 71 -25.47 4.88 3.59
CA GLN A 71 -24.93 4.24 4.79
C GLN A 71 -25.32 4.96 6.10
N LYS A 72 -25.42 6.29 6.08
CA LYS A 72 -25.78 7.07 7.28
C LYS A 72 -27.21 6.79 7.79
N HIS A 73 -28.06 6.25 6.93
CA HIS A 73 -29.47 6.00 7.20
C HIS A 73 -29.81 4.51 7.17
N CYS A 74 -28.82 3.65 6.87
CA CYS A 74 -29.05 2.21 6.76
C CYS A 74 -29.11 1.56 8.16
N ASP A 75 -30.00 0.58 8.30
CA ASP A 75 -30.05 -0.27 9.49
C ASP A 75 -28.97 -1.36 9.36
N THR A 76 -27.86 -1.17 10.08
CA THR A 76 -26.69 -2.06 10.02
C THR A 76 -26.98 -3.49 10.45
N SER A 77 -28.03 -3.73 11.25
CA SER A 77 -28.43 -5.08 11.68
C SER A 77 -28.93 -5.96 10.53
N LYS A 78 -29.34 -5.34 9.41
CA LYS A 78 -29.85 -6.03 8.22
C LYS A 78 -28.78 -6.26 7.15
N LEU A 79 -27.57 -5.75 7.35
CA LEU A 79 -26.49 -5.89 6.38
C LEU A 79 -25.73 -7.20 6.59
N VAL A 80 -25.44 -7.87 5.48
CA VAL A 80 -24.52 -9.01 5.42
C VAL A 80 -23.43 -8.66 4.42
N PHE A 81 -22.20 -8.53 4.89
CA PHE A 81 -21.04 -8.30 4.02
C PHE A 81 -20.47 -9.65 3.59
N LEU A 82 -20.47 -9.93 2.30
CA LEU A 82 -19.88 -11.14 1.74
C LEU A 82 -18.49 -10.82 1.20
N ASP A 83 -17.50 -11.59 1.61
CA ASP A 83 -16.14 -11.48 1.10
C ASP A 83 -15.54 -12.87 0.88
N GLU A 84 -14.66 -12.95 -0.11
CA GLU A 84 -13.87 -14.13 -0.44
C GLU A 84 -12.42 -13.85 -0.10
N THR A 85 -11.84 -14.65 0.79
CA THR A 85 -10.44 -14.54 1.20
C THR A 85 -9.67 -15.79 0.80
N GLY A 86 -8.58 -15.61 0.06
CA GLY A 86 -7.58 -16.65 -0.18
C GLY A 86 -6.47 -16.63 0.87
N ALA A 87 -6.16 -17.77 1.48
CA ALA A 87 -5.03 -17.94 2.37
C ALA A 87 -4.04 -18.94 1.75
N THR A 88 -2.77 -18.54 1.61
CA THR A 88 -1.72 -19.45 1.17
C THR A 88 -1.11 -20.18 2.36
N THR A 89 -0.79 -21.46 2.21
CA THR A 89 -0.12 -22.25 3.26
C THR A 89 1.38 -21.98 3.36
N ASN A 90 1.89 -20.95 2.68
CA ASN A 90 3.31 -20.59 2.68
C ASN A 90 3.67 -19.79 3.94
N MET A 91 3.64 -20.46 5.09
CA MET A 91 3.91 -19.88 6.41
C MET A 91 5.42 -19.81 6.74
N ILE A 92 6.23 -19.28 5.81
CA ILE A 92 7.65 -19.07 6.04
C ILE A 92 7.97 -17.62 6.40
N ARG A 93 9.01 -17.42 7.21
CA ARG A 93 9.57 -16.08 7.46
C ARG A 93 10.11 -15.52 6.14
N GLN A 94 9.57 -14.38 5.70
CA GLN A 94 9.98 -13.72 4.44
C GLN A 94 11.37 -13.09 4.50
N TYR A 95 11.85 -12.75 5.70
CA TYR A 95 13.10 -12.04 5.90
C TYR A 95 13.95 -12.73 6.96
N GLY A 96 15.25 -12.75 6.72
CA GLY A 96 16.28 -13.21 7.66
C GLY A 96 17.44 -12.22 7.71
N ARG A 97 18.28 -12.32 8.73
CA ARG A 97 19.45 -11.45 8.89
C ARG A 97 20.70 -12.31 9.02
N ALA A 98 21.73 -11.97 8.25
CA ALA A 98 23.05 -12.57 8.34
C ALA A 98 24.12 -11.47 8.24
N LYS A 99 25.26 -11.67 8.91
CA LYS A 99 26.33 -10.67 8.99
C LYS A 99 27.21 -10.71 7.73
N GLY A 100 27.68 -9.55 7.29
CA GLY A 100 28.82 -9.44 6.36
C GLY A 100 28.63 -10.11 5.00
N GLY A 101 27.44 -9.99 4.39
CA GLY A 101 27.16 -10.59 3.08
C GLY A 101 26.94 -12.10 3.08
N ALA A 102 26.97 -12.75 4.26
CA ALA A 102 26.60 -14.16 4.39
C ALA A 102 25.12 -14.39 4.04
N ARG A 103 24.80 -15.60 3.58
CA ARG A 103 23.42 -16.00 3.27
C ARG A 103 22.68 -16.39 4.55
N CYS A 104 21.44 -15.95 4.67
CA CYS A 104 20.50 -16.47 5.67
C CYS A 104 19.69 -17.59 5.01
N PHE A 105 19.86 -18.83 5.48
CA PHE A 105 19.13 -19.98 4.95
C PHE A 105 17.83 -20.19 5.71
N GLY A 106 16.76 -20.51 4.98
CA GLY A 106 15.47 -20.89 5.52
C GLY A 106 15.01 -22.19 4.89
N HIS A 107 14.21 -22.97 5.63
CA HIS A 107 13.65 -24.22 5.15
C HIS A 107 12.13 -24.13 5.18
N ALA A 108 11.51 -24.75 4.19
CA ALA A 108 10.06 -24.80 4.02
C ALA A 108 9.67 -26.23 3.60
N PRO A 109 8.44 -26.69 3.88
CA PRO A 109 7.94 -27.95 3.35
C PRO A 109 8.04 -27.96 1.81
N GLY A 110 8.67 -28.97 1.22
CA GLY A 110 8.90 -29.08 -0.23
C GLY A 110 7.69 -29.47 -1.07
N GLY A 111 6.47 -29.20 -0.58
CA GLY A 111 5.21 -29.54 -1.25
C GLY A 111 4.69 -28.41 -2.14
N HIS A 112 3.67 -28.71 -2.96
CA HIS A 112 2.93 -27.67 -3.68
C HIS A 112 2.17 -26.81 -2.66
N TRP A 113 2.45 -25.51 -2.65
CA TRP A 113 1.70 -24.54 -1.87
C TRP A 113 0.23 -24.59 -2.26
N GLN A 114 -0.65 -24.72 -1.26
CA GLN A 114 -2.09 -24.72 -1.46
C GLN A 114 -2.61 -23.32 -1.12
N THR A 115 -3.46 -22.79 -1.99
CA THR A 115 -4.28 -21.62 -1.66
C THR A 115 -5.64 -22.15 -1.26
N MET A 116 -6.03 -21.91 -0.01
CA MET A 116 -7.38 -22.19 0.47
C MET A 116 -8.22 -20.94 0.27
N THR A 117 -9.32 -21.06 -0.47
CA THR A 117 -10.33 -20.01 -0.59
C THR A 117 -11.41 -20.22 0.44
N PHE A 118 -11.80 -19.14 1.12
CA PHE A 118 -12.85 -19.12 2.11
C PHE A 118 -13.82 -17.98 1.84
N ILE A 119 -15.11 -18.27 1.78
CA ILE A 119 -16.16 -17.27 1.65
C ILE A 119 -16.83 -17.12 3.01
N ALA A 120 -17.02 -15.88 3.47
CA ALA A 120 -17.79 -15.63 4.67
C ALA A 120 -18.69 -14.42 4.56
N GLY A 121 -19.82 -14.49 5.26
CA GLY A 121 -20.69 -13.38 5.57
C GLY A 121 -20.35 -12.78 6.93
N LEU A 122 -20.16 -11.46 7.00
CA LEU A 122 -20.04 -10.70 8.24
C LEU A 122 -21.33 -9.94 8.50
N ARG A 123 -21.87 -10.12 9.71
CA ARG A 123 -23.02 -9.39 10.26
C ARG A 123 -22.60 -8.60 11.50
N ALA A 124 -23.49 -7.73 11.98
CA ALA A 124 -23.27 -6.98 13.21
C ALA A 124 -23.10 -7.87 14.46
N ASP A 125 -23.67 -9.07 14.44
CA ASP A 125 -23.66 -10.04 15.54
C ASP A 125 -22.62 -11.16 15.38
N GLY A 126 -21.97 -11.28 14.23
CA GLY A 126 -20.90 -12.26 14.04
C GLY A 126 -20.57 -12.63 12.60
N LEU A 127 -19.64 -13.57 12.49
CA LEU A 127 -19.23 -14.17 11.23
C LEU A 127 -20.08 -15.41 10.93
N THR A 128 -20.41 -15.63 9.67
CA THR A 128 -21.07 -16.84 9.16
C THR A 128 -20.32 -17.34 7.97
N ALA A 129 -19.84 -18.57 8.06
CA ALA A 129 -19.18 -19.24 6.97
C ALA A 129 -19.99 -20.48 6.58
N PRO A 130 -20.09 -20.80 5.28
CA PRO A 130 -20.41 -22.15 4.88
C PRO A 130 -19.27 -23.06 5.35
N GLY A 131 -19.64 -24.17 5.99
CA GLY A 131 -18.70 -25.24 6.36
C GLY A 131 -18.23 -26.04 5.16
#